data_AF-A0A6J8D6S1-F1
#
_entry.id   AF-A0A6J8D6S1-F1
#
_cell.length_a   1.000
_cell.length_b   1.000
_cell.length_c   1.000
_cell.angle_alpha   90.00
_cell.angle_beta   90.00
_cell.angle_gamma   90.00
#
_symmetry.space_group_name_H-M   'P 1'
#
loop_
_entity.id
_entity.type
_entity.pdbx_description
1 polymer ?
#
loop_
_entity_poly.entity_id
_entity_poly.type
_entity_poly.pdbx_seq_one_letter_code
_entity_poly.pdbx_strand_id
1 'polypeptide(L)'
;MEQFQNSQVMNKVINWIPVFVAFSGNKKPIYPAWTNQTHCSDLPTPLDIAVTTRHLRNLLIDRWSDVGIKKVKVQLFTNDVPVVWMIFNGENTNVMNWFSKENLLNSSFDDLTTNSTTNFFGIEGERDIQRRFFINRNYGDCTTDRGWFVVEGEFQACAWEQKGVSPVFLYTKNDLFRNWYADCAEPADRMTISVGVI
;
A
#
# COMPACT_ATOMS: atom_id res chain seq x y z
N MET A 1 4.65 -22.70 -47.26
CA MET A 1 5.29 -21.42 -46.87
C MET A 1 4.17 -20.48 -46.45
N GLU A 2 3.50 -20.74 -45.33
CA GLU A 2 3.93 -20.47 -43.95
C GLU A 2 4.14 -18.99 -43.62
N GLN A 3 3.25 -18.52 -42.73
CA GLN A 3 3.43 -17.54 -41.64
C GLN A 3 3.74 -16.08 -42.07
N PHE A 4 3.09 -15.05 -41.52
CA PHE A 4 2.76 -14.84 -40.12
C PHE A 4 1.45 -14.04 -39.93
N GLN A 5 0.51 -14.61 -39.18
CA GLN A 5 -0.28 -13.83 -38.22
C GLN A 5 0.68 -13.36 -37.11
N ASN A 6 0.68 -12.09 -36.71
CA ASN A 6 0.82 -11.75 -35.28
C ASN A 6 0.62 -10.27 -34.91
N SER A 7 -0.24 -10.11 -33.91
CA SER A 7 -0.25 -9.05 -32.90
C SER A 7 -0.84 -7.67 -33.24
N GLN A 8 -2.16 -7.64 -33.48
CA GLN A 8 -2.98 -6.66 -32.74
C GLN A 8 -3.18 -7.19 -31.31
N VAL A 9 -2.11 -7.14 -30.49
CA VAL A 9 -2.31 -7.15 -29.04
C VAL A 9 -2.81 -5.74 -28.73
N MET A 10 -4.13 -5.60 -28.63
CA MET A 10 -4.76 -4.42 -28.05
C MET A 10 -4.05 -4.12 -26.73
N ASN A 11 -3.24 -3.07 -26.68
CA ASN A 11 -2.68 -2.55 -25.44
C ASN A 11 -3.86 -2.14 -24.57
N LYS A 12 -4.34 -3.08 -23.76
CA LYS A 12 -5.48 -2.88 -22.90
C LYS A 12 -5.07 -1.84 -21.86
N VAL A 13 -5.51 -0.60 -22.05
CA VAL A 13 -5.30 0.48 -21.09
C VAL A 13 -5.98 0.03 -19.80
N ILE A 14 -5.17 -0.23 -18.78
CA ILE A 14 -5.68 -0.54 -17.45
C ILE A 14 -6.29 0.73 -16.89
N ASN A 15 -7.61 0.74 -16.72
CA ASN A 15 -8.29 1.80 -16.01
C ASN A 15 -8.09 1.58 -14.50
N TRP A 16 -7.45 2.54 -13.82
CA TRP A 16 -7.23 2.48 -12.38
C TRP A 16 -8.42 3.08 -11.65
N ILE A 17 -9.10 2.24 -10.87
CA ILE A 17 -10.23 2.67 -10.03
C ILE A 17 -9.71 2.78 -8.60
N PRO A 18 -9.72 3.98 -7.97
CA PRO A 18 -9.39 4.10 -6.55
C PRO A 18 -10.43 3.34 -5.73
N VAL A 19 -9.95 2.48 -4.84
CA VAL A 19 -10.81 1.68 -3.95
C VAL A 19 -10.63 2.03 -2.48
N PHE A 20 -9.50 2.61 -2.11
CA PHE A 20 -9.25 3.07 -0.74
C PHE A 20 -8.36 4.31 -0.73
N VAL A 21 -8.68 5.26 0.13
CA VAL A 21 -7.87 6.44 0.39
C VAL A 21 -7.75 6.62 1.90
N ALA A 22 -6.53 6.48 2.42
CA ALA A 22 -6.22 6.72 3.82
C ALA A 22 -5.44 8.01 4.00
N PHE A 23 -5.64 8.66 5.15
CA PHE A 23 -5.09 9.97 5.48
C PHE A 23 -4.33 9.87 6.80
N SER A 24 -3.15 10.46 6.83
CA SER A 24 -2.32 10.55 8.02
C SER A 24 -2.93 11.52 9.04
N GLY A 25 -2.71 11.28 10.34
CA GLY A 25 -3.05 12.24 11.40
C GLY A 25 -4.54 12.42 11.73
N ASN A 26 -5.44 11.64 11.12
CA ASN A 26 -6.88 11.76 11.35
C ASN A 26 -7.43 10.98 12.54
N LYS A 27 -6.55 10.26 13.26
CA LYS A 27 -6.89 9.44 14.43
C LYS A 27 -7.94 8.35 14.13
N LYS A 28 -7.99 7.87 12.89
CA LYS A 28 -8.84 6.74 12.49
C LYS A 28 -7.98 5.51 12.24
N PRO A 29 -8.41 4.33 12.72
CA PRO A 29 -7.64 3.11 12.54
C PRO A 29 -7.76 2.59 11.09
N ILE A 30 -6.61 2.31 10.47
CA ILE A 30 -6.55 1.94 9.05
C ILE A 30 -6.97 0.50 8.80
N TYR A 31 -6.49 -0.42 9.63
CA TYR A 31 -6.77 -1.84 9.47
C TYR A 31 -8.28 -2.14 9.41
N PRO A 32 -9.11 -1.76 10.39
CA PRO A 32 -10.55 -1.97 10.31
C PRO A 32 -11.21 -1.18 9.17
N ALA A 33 -10.71 0.00 8.79
CA ALA A 33 -11.22 0.73 7.62
C ALA A 33 -10.95 -0.03 6.29
N TRP A 34 -9.89 -0.83 6.24
CA TRP A 34 -9.58 -1.72 5.13
C TRP A 34 -10.30 -3.08 5.19
N THR A 35 -10.46 -3.67 6.37
CA THR A 35 -10.97 -5.05 6.49
C THR A 35 -12.47 -5.14 6.71
N ASN A 36 -13.08 -4.15 7.36
CA ASN A 36 -14.50 -4.22 7.67
C ASN A 36 -15.33 -4.02 6.42
N GLN A 37 -16.31 -4.89 6.24
CA GLN A 37 -17.28 -4.76 5.16
C GLN A 37 -18.13 -3.51 5.36
N THR A 38 -18.49 -2.89 4.25
CA THR A 38 -19.35 -1.72 4.21
C THR A 38 -20.54 -1.98 3.30
N HIS A 39 -21.67 -1.32 3.57
CA HIS A 39 -22.84 -1.42 2.71
C HIS A 39 -22.89 -0.35 1.63
N CYS A 40 -22.02 0.67 1.68
CA CYS A 40 -21.98 1.79 0.76
C CYS A 40 -20.54 2.22 0.47
N SER A 41 -20.26 2.63 -0.77
CA SER A 41 -19.04 3.37 -1.10
C SER A 41 -19.14 4.79 -0.56
N ASP A 42 -18.07 5.30 0.03
CA ASP A 42 -17.99 6.70 0.49
C ASP A 42 -16.91 7.50 -0.26
N LEU A 43 -16.36 6.94 -1.34
CA LEU A 43 -15.51 7.65 -2.29
C LEU A 43 -16.36 8.61 -3.16
N PRO A 44 -16.12 9.92 -3.07
CA PRO A 44 -16.76 10.88 -3.96
C PRO A 44 -16.28 10.68 -5.41
N THR A 45 -17.15 11.00 -6.37
CA THR A 45 -16.81 11.09 -7.80
C THR A 45 -17.16 12.49 -8.31
N PRO A 46 -16.17 13.32 -8.69
CA PRO A 46 -14.73 13.06 -8.68
C PRO A 46 -14.16 12.94 -7.26
N LEU A 47 -12.98 12.32 -7.13
CA LEU A 47 -12.32 12.14 -5.84
C LEU A 47 -11.97 13.50 -5.23
N ASP A 48 -12.74 13.94 -4.24
CA ASP A 48 -12.42 15.08 -3.39
C ASP A 48 -11.41 14.68 -2.32
N ILE A 49 -10.18 15.16 -2.49
CA ILE A 49 -9.03 14.88 -1.63
C ILE A 49 -9.13 15.64 -0.29
N ALA A 50 -10.04 16.62 -0.15
CA ALA A 50 -10.17 17.44 1.06
C ALA A 50 -10.68 16.67 2.30
N VAL A 51 -11.05 15.39 2.18
CA VAL A 51 -11.59 14.61 3.29
C VAL A 51 -10.47 14.04 4.17
N THR A 52 -9.95 14.82 5.12
CA THR A 52 -8.96 14.31 6.08
C THR A 52 -9.59 13.59 7.27
N THR A 53 -10.87 13.79 7.59
CA THR A 53 -11.49 13.33 8.85
C THR A 53 -11.82 11.83 8.92
N ARG A 54 -11.76 11.12 7.79
CA ARG A 54 -11.96 9.66 7.70
C ARG A 54 -11.17 9.07 6.55
N HIS A 55 -10.99 7.75 6.55
CA HIS A 55 -10.55 7.02 5.36
C HIS A 55 -11.75 6.77 4.44
N LEU A 56 -11.51 6.80 3.14
CA LEU A 56 -12.52 6.57 2.11
C LEU A 56 -12.34 5.19 1.51
N ARG A 57 -13.43 4.53 1.17
CA ARG A 57 -13.54 3.13 0.78
C ARG A 57 -14.57 2.96 -0.33
N ASN A 58 -14.27 2.07 -1.27
CA ASN A 58 -15.20 1.59 -2.28
C ASN A 58 -15.75 0.22 -1.93
N LEU A 59 -17.04 -0.01 -2.21
CA LEU A 59 -17.70 -1.31 -2.13
C LEU A 59 -17.03 -2.38 -3.01
N LEU A 60 -16.25 -2.00 -4.04
CA LEU A 60 -15.46 -2.95 -4.84
C LEU A 60 -14.50 -3.80 -4.00
N ILE A 61 -14.03 -3.30 -2.85
CA ILE A 61 -13.19 -4.10 -1.94
C ILE A 61 -13.99 -5.28 -1.38
N ASP A 62 -15.25 -5.06 -1.02
CA ASP A 62 -16.13 -6.09 -0.46
C ASP A 62 -16.57 -7.11 -1.53
N ARG A 63 -16.38 -6.77 -2.81
CA ARG A 63 -16.66 -7.62 -3.98
C ARG A 63 -15.39 -8.11 -4.69
N TRP A 64 -14.26 -8.17 -3.98
CA TRP A 64 -12.93 -8.46 -4.55
C TRP A 64 -12.92 -9.63 -5.54
N SER A 65 -13.55 -10.75 -5.17
CA SER A 65 -13.60 -11.97 -5.98
C SER A 65 -14.49 -11.87 -7.23
N ASP A 66 -15.45 -10.94 -7.24
CA ASP A 66 -16.41 -10.78 -8.36
C ASP A 66 -15.90 -9.83 -9.44
N VAL A 67 -15.02 -8.88 -9.07
CA VAL A 67 -14.68 -7.71 -9.90
C VAL A 67 -13.59 -8.02 -10.93
N GLY A 68 -12.94 -9.19 -10.82
CA GLY A 68 -11.93 -9.63 -11.80
C GLY A 68 -10.67 -8.76 -11.79
N ILE A 69 -10.21 -8.37 -10.59
CA ILE A 69 -9.04 -7.50 -10.39
C ILE A 69 -7.79 -8.16 -11.01
N LYS A 70 -7.07 -7.40 -11.85
CA LYS A 70 -5.85 -7.85 -12.51
C LYS A 70 -4.59 -7.32 -11.85
N LYS A 71 -4.62 -6.07 -11.41
CA LYS A 71 -3.51 -5.43 -10.71
C LYS A 71 -4.04 -4.62 -9.55
N VAL A 72 -3.22 -4.49 -8.52
CA VAL A 72 -3.45 -3.56 -7.42
C VAL A 72 -2.28 -2.60 -7.36
N LYS A 73 -2.56 -1.30 -7.19
CA LYS A 73 -1.54 -0.27 -7.05
C LYS A 73 -1.68 0.40 -5.70
N VAL A 74 -0.57 0.48 -4.96
CA VAL A 74 -0.44 1.26 -3.72
C VAL A 74 0.40 2.48 -4.03
N GLN A 75 0.00 3.64 -3.52
CA GLN A 75 0.78 4.88 -3.63
C GLN A 75 0.75 5.66 -2.32
N LEU A 76 1.88 6.24 -1.94
CA LEU A 76 1.93 7.30 -0.93
C LEU A 76 2.11 8.65 -1.60
N PHE A 77 1.53 9.68 -1.00
CA PHE A 77 1.61 11.05 -1.47
C PHE A 77 2.05 11.99 -0.36
N THR A 78 2.89 12.95 -0.73
CA THR A 78 3.25 14.11 0.08
C THR A 78 2.97 15.35 -0.75
N ASN A 79 2.16 16.29 -0.24
CA ASN A 79 1.72 17.47 -0.99
C ASN A 79 1.17 17.13 -2.40
N ASP A 80 0.33 16.09 -2.48
CA ASP A 80 -0.25 15.56 -3.72
C ASP A 80 0.72 14.98 -4.77
N VAL A 81 2.03 14.90 -4.45
CA VAL A 81 3.03 14.27 -5.30
C VAL A 81 3.23 12.82 -4.86
N PRO A 82 3.12 11.82 -5.76
CA PRO A 82 3.46 10.44 -5.42
C PRO A 82 4.94 10.31 -5.02
N VAL A 83 5.20 9.79 -3.82
CA VAL A 83 6.57 9.58 -3.30
C VAL A 83 6.97 8.11 -3.24
N VAL A 84 5.98 7.21 -3.16
CA VAL A 84 6.16 5.75 -3.24
C VAL A 84 5.07 5.17 -4.12
N TRP A 85 5.40 4.16 -4.91
CA TRP A 85 4.39 3.34 -5.59
C TRP A 85 4.80 1.88 -5.64
N MET A 86 3.80 0.99 -5.58
CA MET A 86 3.97 -0.45 -5.73
C MET A 86 2.82 -1.01 -6.56
N ILE A 87 3.11 -1.95 -7.45
CA ILE A 87 2.12 -2.65 -8.28
C ILE A 87 2.20 -4.14 -7.97
N PHE A 88 1.05 -4.72 -7.68
CA PHE A 88 0.88 -6.12 -7.35
C PHE A 88 0.00 -6.82 -8.38
N ASN A 89 0.20 -8.13 -8.51
CA ASN A 89 -0.74 -9.03 -9.17
C ASN A 89 -2.00 -9.12 -8.31
N GLY A 90 -3.14 -8.83 -8.92
CA GLY A 90 -4.44 -8.94 -8.26
C GLY A 90 -5.19 -10.23 -8.59
N GLU A 91 -4.72 -11.00 -9.56
CA GLU A 91 -5.41 -12.21 -10.01
C GLU A 91 -5.36 -13.30 -8.94
N ASN A 92 -6.49 -13.97 -8.70
CA ASN A 92 -6.61 -15.04 -7.71
C ASN A 92 -6.20 -14.64 -6.28
N THR A 93 -6.29 -13.35 -5.97
CA THR A 93 -6.05 -12.80 -4.62
C THR A 93 -7.37 -12.54 -3.89
N ASN A 94 -7.28 -12.24 -2.60
CA ASN A 94 -8.37 -11.74 -1.76
C ASN A 94 -7.95 -10.42 -1.10
N VAL A 95 -8.87 -9.78 -0.39
CA VAL A 95 -8.66 -8.47 0.27
C VAL A 95 -7.47 -8.41 1.23
N MET A 96 -6.91 -9.54 1.67
CA MET A 96 -5.80 -9.61 2.61
C MET A 96 -4.45 -10.00 1.99
N ASN A 97 -4.44 -10.88 0.97
CA ASN A 97 -3.20 -11.50 0.49
C ASN A 97 -2.60 -10.86 -0.78
N TRP A 98 -3.28 -9.92 -1.43
CA TRP A 98 -2.76 -9.26 -2.63
C TRP A 98 -1.49 -8.44 -2.35
N PHE A 99 -1.36 -7.87 -1.16
CA PHE A 99 -0.17 -7.16 -0.70
C PHE A 99 0.80 -8.17 -0.07
N SER A 100 1.41 -9.00 -0.91
CA SER A 100 2.42 -9.96 -0.49
C SER A 100 3.64 -9.90 -1.41
N LYS A 101 4.76 -10.47 -0.94
CA LYS A 101 6.01 -10.47 -1.70
C LYS A 101 5.85 -11.20 -3.02
N GLU A 102 5.12 -12.31 -3.03
CA GLU A 102 4.89 -13.17 -4.20
C GLU A 102 4.04 -12.48 -5.27
N ASN A 103 3.18 -11.55 -4.85
CA ASN A 103 2.32 -10.79 -5.74
C ASN A 103 2.99 -9.49 -6.23
N LEU A 104 4.16 -9.10 -5.70
CA LEU A 104 4.83 -7.87 -6.13
C LEU A 104 5.30 -7.98 -7.59
N LEU A 105 4.80 -7.09 -8.44
CA LEU A 105 5.20 -7.01 -9.85
C LEU A 105 6.25 -5.93 -10.09
N ASN A 106 6.11 -4.77 -9.44
CA ASN A 106 7.04 -3.66 -9.59
C ASN A 106 6.88 -2.65 -8.44
N SER A 107 7.91 -1.85 -8.17
CA SER A 107 7.83 -0.77 -7.19
C SER A 107 8.77 0.38 -7.51
N SER A 108 8.61 1.50 -6.79
CA SER A 108 9.58 2.58 -6.77
C SER A 108 10.86 2.24 -6.01
N PHE A 109 10.92 1.13 -5.28
CA PHE A 109 12.15 0.70 -4.60
C PHE A 109 12.97 -0.22 -5.52
N ASP A 110 14.22 0.13 -5.76
CA ASP A 110 15.17 -0.55 -6.64
C ASP A 110 15.58 -1.94 -6.12
N ASP A 111 15.59 -2.14 -4.79
CA ASP A 111 16.01 -3.37 -4.13
C ASP A 111 14.86 -4.21 -3.55
N LEU A 112 13.60 -3.79 -3.78
CA LEU A 112 12.42 -4.54 -3.38
C LEU A 112 11.91 -5.39 -4.55
N THR A 113 12.15 -6.69 -4.46
CA THR A 113 11.78 -7.70 -5.46
C THR A 113 11.16 -8.91 -4.77
N THR A 114 10.64 -9.84 -5.56
CA THR A 114 10.14 -11.14 -5.05
C THR A 114 11.22 -11.95 -4.32
N ASN A 115 12.51 -11.70 -4.62
CA ASN A 115 13.65 -12.38 -3.99
C ASN A 115 14.19 -11.65 -2.75
N SER A 116 13.71 -10.45 -2.44
CA SER A 116 14.21 -9.69 -1.30
C SER A 116 13.93 -10.42 0.01
N THR A 117 14.87 -10.33 0.95
CA THR A 117 14.70 -10.88 2.30
C THR A 117 13.74 -10.00 3.09
N THR A 118 12.73 -10.62 3.71
CA THR A 118 11.73 -9.92 4.52
C THR A 118 11.32 -10.76 5.71
N ASN A 119 11.22 -10.15 6.89
CA ASN A 119 10.56 -10.77 8.04
C ASN A 119 9.06 -10.42 8.08
N PHE A 120 8.65 -9.30 7.49
CA PHE A 120 7.25 -8.94 7.28
C PHE A 120 7.03 -8.42 5.85
N PHE A 121 5.96 -8.91 5.22
CA PHE A 121 5.42 -8.37 3.97
C PHE A 121 3.92 -8.69 3.95
N GLY A 122 3.08 -7.78 4.41
CA GLY A 122 1.64 -8.05 4.48
C GLY A 122 0.78 -6.92 5.04
N ILE A 123 -0.52 -6.99 4.77
CA ILE A 123 -1.52 -6.03 5.29
C ILE A 123 -1.65 -6.12 6.81
N GLU A 124 -1.71 -7.34 7.35
CA GLU A 124 -1.77 -7.54 8.80
C GLU A 124 -0.50 -7.05 9.49
N GLY A 125 0.65 -7.23 8.83
CA GLY A 125 1.96 -6.80 9.33
C GLY A 125 2.26 -7.35 10.72
N GLU A 126 2.77 -6.50 11.62
CA GLU A 126 2.96 -6.88 13.02
C GLU A 126 1.77 -6.43 13.87
N ARG A 127 0.93 -7.38 14.24
CA ARG A 127 -0.34 -7.13 14.91
C ARG A 127 -0.18 -6.46 16.27
N ASP A 128 0.77 -6.92 17.07
CA ASP A 128 0.89 -6.55 18.49
C ASP A 128 1.28 -5.08 18.69
N ILE A 129 2.04 -4.54 17.75
CA ILE A 129 2.46 -3.13 17.74
C ILE A 129 1.86 -2.34 16.56
N GLN A 130 0.82 -2.88 15.91
CA GLN A 130 0.01 -2.22 14.90
C GLN A 130 0.77 -1.63 13.70
N ARG A 131 1.88 -2.26 13.28
CA ARG A 131 2.52 -1.98 12.00
C ARG A 131 1.72 -2.67 10.90
N ARG A 132 0.85 -1.93 10.20
CA ARG A 132 -0.03 -2.46 9.14
C ARG A 132 0.55 -2.12 7.78
N PHE A 133 0.10 -2.83 6.74
CA PHE A 133 0.68 -2.75 5.38
C PHE A 133 2.20 -2.60 5.45
N PHE A 134 2.85 -3.65 5.90
CA PHE A 134 4.20 -3.55 6.41
C PHE A 134 5.16 -4.37 5.54
N ILE A 135 6.24 -3.72 5.12
CA ILE A 135 7.33 -4.32 4.36
C ILE A 135 8.63 -4.03 5.10
N ASN A 136 9.14 -5.07 5.75
CA ASN A 136 10.33 -4.98 6.59
C ASN A 136 11.31 -6.09 6.28
N ARG A 137 12.59 -5.73 6.28
CA ARG A 137 13.68 -6.64 5.94
C ARG A 137 14.00 -7.54 7.12
N ASN A 138 14.26 -6.91 8.26
CA ASN A 138 14.66 -7.60 9.48
C ASN A 138 14.36 -6.74 10.70
N TYR A 139 14.19 -7.40 11.84
CA TYR A 139 14.22 -6.77 13.15
C TYR A 139 15.59 -6.90 13.80
N GLY A 140 15.81 -6.02 14.77
CA GLY A 140 16.83 -6.15 15.80
C GLY A 140 16.30 -5.44 17.04
N ASP A 141 16.69 -4.18 17.17
CA ASP A 141 16.09 -3.19 18.06
C ASP A 141 15.64 -1.98 17.22
N CYS A 142 14.98 -1.02 17.87
CA CYS A 142 14.52 0.20 17.20
C CYS A 142 15.63 0.94 16.45
N THR A 143 16.90 0.81 16.85
CA THR A 143 18.04 1.49 16.18
C THR A 143 18.64 0.69 15.04
N THR A 144 18.21 -0.55 14.84
CA THR A 144 18.76 -1.48 13.85
C THR A 144 17.71 -2.12 12.93
N ASP A 145 16.42 -1.87 13.20
CA ASP A 145 15.33 -2.25 12.30
C ASP A 145 15.53 -1.64 10.91
N ARG A 146 15.32 -2.47 9.88
CA ARG A 146 15.46 -2.06 8.48
C ARG A 146 14.28 -2.52 7.65
N GLY A 147 13.77 -1.63 6.81
CA GLY A 147 12.63 -1.92 5.95
C GLY A 147 12.44 -0.91 4.85
N TRP A 148 11.25 -0.91 4.26
CA TRP A 148 10.90 -0.07 3.11
C TRP A 148 9.68 0.80 3.38
N PHE A 149 8.64 0.19 3.95
CA PHE A 149 7.30 0.78 3.99
C PHE A 149 6.51 0.30 5.21
N VAL A 150 5.82 1.22 5.89
CA VAL A 150 4.86 0.89 6.94
C VAL A 150 3.70 1.88 6.96
N VAL A 151 2.50 1.35 7.18
CA VAL A 151 1.31 2.13 7.54
C VAL A 151 1.00 1.83 8.99
N GLU A 152 1.47 2.72 9.85
CA GLU A 152 1.43 2.49 11.28
C GLU A 152 0.13 2.99 11.90
N GLY A 153 -0.40 2.19 12.83
CA GLY A 153 -1.60 2.48 13.59
C GLY A 153 -1.38 3.47 14.74
N GLU A 154 -1.95 3.14 15.90
CA GLU A 154 -1.96 4.02 17.09
C GLU A 154 -0.77 3.81 18.04
N PHE A 155 -0.11 2.65 17.96
CA PHE A 155 0.98 2.27 18.87
C PHE A 155 2.36 2.49 18.24
N GLN A 156 3.09 3.48 18.74
CA GLN A 156 4.43 3.87 18.28
C GLN A 156 5.51 3.36 19.23
N ALA A 157 5.94 2.12 19.02
CA ALA A 157 6.88 1.39 19.89
C ALA A 157 8.29 1.99 19.87
N CYS A 158 8.73 2.46 18.71
CA CYS A 158 10.07 2.92 18.42
C CYS A 158 10.11 4.42 18.15
N ALA A 159 11.24 5.07 18.45
CA ALA A 159 11.39 6.50 18.23
C ALA A 159 11.25 6.90 16.74
N TRP A 160 11.60 6.02 15.80
CA TRP A 160 11.46 6.30 14.36
C TRP A 160 10.00 6.40 13.90
N GLU A 161 9.07 5.85 14.68
CA GLU A 161 7.62 5.89 14.47
C GLU A 161 6.98 7.19 14.96
N GLN A 162 7.61 7.86 15.92
CA GLN A 162 7.05 9.00 16.66
C GLN A 162 7.09 10.29 15.84
N LYS A 163 6.12 10.45 14.93
CA LYS A 163 5.98 11.67 14.09
C LYS A 163 4.98 12.70 14.63
N GLY A 164 4.39 12.47 15.80
CA GLY A 164 3.42 13.38 16.42
C GLY A 164 2.02 13.37 15.78
N VAL A 165 1.79 12.46 14.83
CA VAL A 165 0.49 12.22 14.17
C VAL A 165 0.20 10.72 14.14
N SER A 166 -1.08 10.36 14.10
CA SER A 166 -1.52 8.97 13.93
C SER A 166 -2.85 8.93 13.14
N PRO A 167 -3.05 7.95 12.23
CA PRO A 167 -2.03 6.99 11.77
C PRO A 167 -0.90 7.72 11.02
N VAL A 168 0.26 7.07 10.85
CA VAL A 168 1.40 7.62 10.10
C VAL A 168 1.83 6.68 8.99
N PHE A 169 2.17 7.23 7.82
CA PHE A 169 2.66 6.46 6.68
C PHE A 169 4.14 6.76 6.53
N LEU A 170 4.98 5.74 6.71
CA LEU A 170 6.42 5.90 6.69
C LEU A 170 7.03 5.08 5.56
N TYR A 171 8.06 5.64 4.94
CA TYR A 171 8.85 4.98 3.93
C TYR A 171 10.32 5.37 4.03
N THR A 172 11.20 4.57 3.42
CA THR A 172 12.65 4.82 3.38
C THR A 172 13.05 5.58 2.10
N LYS A 173 14.11 6.38 2.20
CA LYS A 173 14.62 7.22 1.11
C LYS A 173 15.46 6.47 0.07
N ASN A 174 15.66 7.15 -1.06
CA ASN A 174 16.56 6.74 -2.14
C ASN A 174 16.19 5.37 -2.71
N ASP A 175 14.92 5.03 -2.70
CA ASP A 175 14.39 3.85 -3.36
C ASP A 175 15.02 2.53 -2.88
N LEU A 176 15.49 2.47 -1.62
CA LEU A 176 16.17 1.30 -1.04
C LEU A 176 15.69 1.01 0.37
N PHE A 177 15.90 -0.22 0.88
CA PHE A 177 15.72 -0.44 2.32
C PHE A 177 16.77 0.34 3.11
N ARG A 178 16.33 0.90 4.23
CA ARG A 178 17.19 1.68 5.12
C ARG A 178 16.94 1.34 6.57
N ASN A 179 17.85 1.79 7.42
CA ASN A 179 17.64 1.79 8.85
C ASN A 179 16.57 2.84 9.19
N TRP A 180 15.49 2.40 9.82
CA TRP A 180 14.36 3.30 10.12
C TRP A 180 14.76 4.47 11.02
N TYR A 181 15.68 4.23 11.95
CA TYR A 181 16.16 5.21 12.92
C TYR A 181 17.26 6.10 12.35
N ALA A 182 18.38 5.50 11.90
CA ALA A 182 19.57 6.24 11.51
C ALA A 182 19.37 7.03 10.21
N ASP A 183 18.61 6.50 9.26
CA ASP A 183 18.40 7.12 7.95
C ASP A 183 17.13 7.99 7.90
N CYS A 184 16.43 8.13 9.03
CA CYS A 184 15.17 8.86 9.22
C CYS A 184 14.06 8.44 8.25
N ALA A 185 13.10 7.68 8.76
CA ALA A 185 11.86 7.39 8.05
C ALA A 185 11.11 8.69 7.66
N GLU A 186 10.66 8.78 6.41
CA GLU A 186 9.94 9.94 5.88
C GLU A 186 8.42 9.74 5.98
N PRO A 187 7.67 10.75 6.47
CA PRO A 187 6.22 10.68 6.50
C PRO A 187 5.59 11.00 5.14
N ALA A 188 4.41 10.42 4.91
CA ALA A 188 3.51 10.80 3.83
C ALA A 188 2.12 11.18 4.38
N ASP A 189 1.39 12.00 3.62
CA ASP A 189 0.10 12.59 4.02
C ASP A 189 -1.08 11.66 3.70
N ARG A 190 -0.96 10.91 2.59
CA ARG A 190 -2.05 10.09 2.05
C ARG A 190 -1.52 8.78 1.48
N MET A 191 -2.29 7.71 1.67
CA MET A 191 -2.15 6.45 0.94
C MET A 191 -3.36 6.24 0.03
N THR A 192 -3.14 5.82 -1.21
CA THR A 192 -4.21 5.36 -2.11
C THR A 192 -3.96 3.92 -2.52
N ILE A 193 -5.03 3.12 -2.54
CA ILE A 193 -5.06 1.79 -3.15
C ILE A 193 -6.04 1.85 -4.31
N SER A 194 -5.58 1.45 -5.49
CA SER A 194 -6.35 1.43 -6.72
C SER A 194 -6.30 0.05 -7.36
N VAL A 195 -7.41 -0.38 -7.96
CA VAL A 195 -7.48 -1.65 -8.69
C VAL A 195 -7.50 -1.39 -10.19
N GLY A 196 -6.76 -2.21 -10.92
CA GLY A 196 -6.79 -2.30 -12.37
C GLY A 196 -7.74 -3.41 -12.77
N VAL A 197 -8.84 -3.03 -13.42
CA VAL A 197 -9.81 -3.96 -14.01
C VAL A 197 -9.73 -3.91 -15.53
N ILE A 198 -10.21 -4.97 -16.18
CA ILE A 198 -10.14 -5.19 -17.62
C ILE A 198 -11.54 -4.99 -18.20
#